data_AF-A0A4Q7YFP9-F1
#
_entry.id   AF-A0A4Q7YFP9-F1
#
_cell.length_a   1.000
_cell.length_b   1.000
_cell.length_c   1.000
_cell.angle_alpha   90.00
_cell.angle_beta   90.00
_cell.angle_gamma   90.00
#
_symmetry.space_group_name_H-M   'P 1'
#
loop_
_entity.id
_entity.type
_entity.pdbx_description
1 polymer ?
#
loop_
_entity_poly.entity_id
_entity_poly.type
_entity_poly.pdbx_seq_one_letter_code
_entity_poly.pdbx_strand_id
1 'polypeptide(L)' 'MTRTDLEINQEGMWRTLVFEQQTTLTLAVEMLLRCHLSPEQILTKTAMALEGSHHDS' A
#
# COMPACT_ATOMS: atom_id res chain seq x y z
N MET A 1 4.94 9.30 22.82
CA MET A 1 5.85 9.03 21.69
C MET A 1 6.68 10.29 21.50
N THR A 2 8.01 10.18 21.58
CA THR A 2 8.88 11.36 21.38
C THR A 2 9.01 11.65 19.89
N ARG A 3 9.43 12.87 19.53
CA ARG A 3 9.66 13.26 18.14
C ARG A 3 10.62 12.30 17.42
N THR A 4 11.66 11.86 18.12
CA THR A 4 12.66 10.91 17.62
C THR A 4 12.04 9.53 17.31
N ASP A 5 11.12 9.05 18.15
CA ASP A 5 10.43 7.78 17.91
C ASP A 5 9.56 7.83 16.65
N LEU A 6 8.94 8.98 16.36
CA LEU A 6 8.12 9.18 15.16
C LEU A 6 8.97 9.18 13.89
N GLU A 7 10.11 9.89 13.90
CA GLU A 7 11.04 9.96 12.76
C GLU A 7 11.64 8.58 12.43
N ILE A 8 12.05 7.81 13.46
CA ILE A 8 12.55 6.43 13.30
C ILE A 8 11.46 5.51 12.74
N ASN A 9 10.22 5.64 13.23
CA ASN A 9 9.10 4.84 12.75
C ASN A 9 8.78 5.15 11.27
N GLN A 10 8.81 6.43 10.89
CA GLN A 10 8.61 6.84 9.51
C GLN A 10 9.71 6.31 8.58
N GLU A 11 10.97 6.39 8.98
CA GLU A 11 12.08 5.85 8.20
C GLU A 11 11.94 4.32 8.00
N GLY A 12 11.62 3.60 9.08
CA GLY A 12 11.38 2.15 9.03
C GLY A 12 10.25 1.80 8.08
N MET A 13 9.12 2.52 8.18
CA MET A 13 7.96 2.34 7.30
C MET A 13 8.32 2.59 5.83
N TRP A 14 9.05 3.66 5.52
CA TRP A 14 9.51 3.96 4.16
C TRP A 14 10.45 2.89 3.63
N ARG A 15 11.33 2.36 4.47
CA ARG A 15 12.25 1.28 4.08
C ARG A 15 11.49 0.01 3.72
N THR A 16 10.51 -0.40 4.52
CA THR A 16 9.63 -1.53 4.21
C THR A 16 8.88 -1.31 2.89
N LEU A 17 8.29 -0.13 2.69
CA LEU A 17 7.57 0.20 1.46
C LEU A 17 8.45 0.15 0.21
N VAL A 18 9.66 0.74 0.27
CA VAL A 18 10.55 0.85 -0.89
C VAL A 18 11.24 -0.48 -1.22
N PHE A 19 11.65 -1.26 -0.22
CA PHE A 19 12.44 -2.47 -0.44
C PHE A 19 11.62 -3.76 -0.40
N GLU A 20 10.69 -3.91 0.55
CA GLU A 20 9.94 -5.15 0.72
C GLU A 20 8.65 -5.16 -0.12
N GLN A 21 8.11 -3.98 -0.42
CA GLN A 21 6.83 -3.82 -1.11
C GLN A 21 6.95 -3.04 -2.42
N GLN A 22 8.14 -2.98 -3.02
CA GLN A 22 8.44 -2.17 -4.22
C GLN A 22 7.41 -2.38 -5.34
N THR A 23 7.03 -3.63 -5.62
CA THR A 23 6.03 -3.97 -6.64
C THR A 23 4.65 -3.43 -6.29
N THR A 24 4.22 -3.62 -5.04
CA THR A 24 2.93 -3.11 -4.53
C THR A 24 2.88 -1.59 -4.59
N LEU A 25 3.98 -0.92 -4.20
CA LEU A 25 4.10 0.53 -4.29
C LEU A 25 4.04 1.01 -5.74
N THR A 26 4.74 0.33 -6.65
CA THR A 26 4.72 0.66 -8.09
C THR A 26 3.31 0.54 -8.67
N LEU A 27 2.60 -0.54 -8.35
CA LEU A 27 1.21 -0.74 -8.78
C LEU A 27 0.26 0.32 -8.19
N ALA A 28 0.41 0.66 -6.91
CA ALA A 28 -0.39 1.71 -6.29
C ALA A 28 -0.16 3.07 -6.97
N VAL A 29 1.09 3.41 -7.29
CA VAL A 29 1.43 4.65 -8.01
C VAL A 29 0.83 4.65 -9.42
N GLU A 30 0.89 3.54 -10.14
CA GLU A 30 0.27 3.39 -11.46
C GLU A 30 -1.25 3.56 -11.39
N MET A 31 -1.91 2.96 -10.40
CA MET A 31 -3.35 3.12 -10.17
C MET A 31 -3.74 4.57 -9.86
N LEU A 32 -2.94 5.27 -9.06
CA LEU A 32 -3.17 6.68 -8.73
C LEU A 32 -2.97 7.58 -9.97
N LEU A 33 -1.86 7.40 -10.68
CA LEU A 33 -1.45 8.36 -11.72
C LEU A 33 -2.05 8.07 -13.10
N ARG A 34 -2.17 6.80 -13.47
CA ARG A 34 -2.63 6.40 -14.82
C ARG A 34 -4.07 5.94 -14.86
N CYS A 35 -4.56 5.33 -13.79
CA CYS A 35 -5.97 4.92 -13.70
C CYS A 35 -6.84 5.97 -12.98
N HIS A 36 -6.25 7.05 -12.46
CA HIS A 36 -6.93 8.12 -11.72
C HIS A 36 -7.81 7.61 -10.57
N LEU A 37 -7.41 6.48 -9.96
CA LEU A 37 -8.10 5.96 -8.80
C LEU A 37 -7.72 6.77 -7.57
N SER A 38 -8.69 7.05 -6.71
CA SER A 38 -8.42 7.55 -5.37
C SER A 38 -7.82 6.45 -4.49
N PRO A 39 -7.07 6.82 -3.42
CA PRO A 39 -6.57 5.84 -2.45
C PRO A 39 -7.67 4.92 -1.90
N GLU A 40 -8.86 5.46 -1.63
CA GLU A 40 -10.00 4.70 -1.12
C GLU A 40 -10.47 3.64 -2.13
N GLN A 41 -10.58 4.00 -3.42
CA GLN A 41 -10.93 3.04 -4.46
C GLN A 41 -9.90 1.93 -4.63
N ILE A 42 -8.61 2.24 -4.47
CA ILE A 42 -7.53 1.25 -4.51
C ILE A 42 -7.72 0.26 -3.35
N LEU A 43 -7.89 0.78 -2.12
CA LEU A 43 -8.08 -0.05 -0.93
C LEU A 43 -9.32 -0.94 -1.04
N THR A 44 -10.48 -0.40 -1.45
CA THR A 44 -11.71 -1.18 -1.62
C THR A 44 -11.53 -2.29 -2.65
N LYS A 45 -10.91 -1.99 -3.80
CA LYS A 45 -10.69 -3.00 -4.86
C LYS A 45 -9.72 -4.08 -4.42
N THR A 46 -8.64 -3.72 -3.71
CA THR A 46 -7.69 -4.69 -3.17
C THR A 46 -8.35 -5.60 -2.13
N ALA A 47 -9.18 -5.05 -1.24
CA ALA A 47 -9.93 -5.84 -0.26
C ALA A 47 -10.90 -6.83 -0.93
N MET A 48 -11.68 -6.37 -1.92
CA MET A 48 -12.59 -7.23 -2.68
C MET A 48 -11.85 -8.35 -3.43
N ALA A 49 -10.70 -8.05 -4.02
CA ALA A 49 -9.89 -9.07 -4.70
C ALA A 49 -9.35 -10.12 -3.72
N LEU A 50 -8.96 -9.70 -2.51
CA LEU A 50 -8.48 -10.59 -1.46
C LEU A 50 -9.61 -11.50 -0.95
N GLU A 51 -10.80 -10.95 -0.72
CA GLU A 51 -11.99 -11.70 -0.32
C GLU A 51 -12.46 -12.71 -1.38
N GLY A 52 -12.41 -12.32 -2.66
CA GLY A 52 -12.73 -13.20 -3.78
C GLY A 52 -11.75 -14.37 -3.90
N SER A 53 -10.46 -14.14 -3.63
CA SER A 53 -9.45 -15.21 -3.65
C SER A 53 -9.62 -16.27 -2.56
N HIS A 54 -10.35 -15.95 -1.49
CA HIS A 54 -10.66 -16.89 -0.41
C HIS A 54 -11.88 -17.78 -0.66
N HIS A 55 -12.72 -17.46 -1.66
CA HIS A 55 -13.93 -18.24 -1.99
C HIS A 55 -13.70 -19.32 -3.07
N ASP A 56 -12.55 -19.30 -3.76
CA ASP A 56 -12.19 -20.26 -4.81
C ASP A 56 -11.30 -21.43 -4.28
N SER A 57 -11.45 -21.84 -3.01
CA SER A 57 -10.74 -22.99 -2.40
C SER A 57 -11.68 -24.07 -1.88
#